data_AF-A0A9D7JT86-F1
#
_entry.id   AF-A0A9D7JT86-F1
#
_cell.length_a   1.000
_cell.length_b   1.000
_cell.length_c   1.000
_cell.angle_alpha   90.00
_cell.angle_beta   90.00
_cell.angle_gamma   90.00
#
_symmetry.space_group_name_H-M   'P 1'
#
loop_
_entity.id
_entity.type
_entity.pdbx_description
1 polymer ?
#
loop_
_entity_poly.entity_id
_entity_poly.type
_entity_poly.pdbx_seq_one_letter_code
_entity_poly.pdbx_strand_id
1 'polypeptide(L)'
;MQEDELPEEEFTEFLPCFKLPQGTAEYITVVYWKASLMRYDFILSTYTKNGIPISRQVIAGTSSDGKIITKKVATIDPDGSITVIASDLAIDQLSFDPAKTKELTYELLPNGYISTLDENE
;
A
#
# COMPACT_ATOMS: atom_id res chain seq x y z
N MET A 1 33.78 7.60 7.74
CA MET A 1 32.39 7.45 8.20
C MET A 1 32.03 6.01 7.90
N GLN A 2 31.66 5.22 8.90
CA GLN A 2 31.13 3.87 8.67
C GLN A 2 29.79 4.03 7.95
N GLU A 3 29.59 3.33 6.84
CA GLU A 3 28.36 3.37 6.03
C GLU A 3 27.12 2.90 6.82
N ASP A 4 27.32 2.25 7.96
CA ASP A 4 26.28 1.62 8.79
C ASP A 4 25.45 2.59 9.68
N GLU A 5 25.71 3.90 9.67
CA GLU A 5 25.00 4.89 10.51
C GLU A 5 24.20 5.95 9.73
N LEU A 6 23.94 5.72 8.44
CA LEU A 6 23.00 6.58 7.72
C LEU A 6 21.57 6.24 8.16
N PRO A 7 20.71 7.22 8.53
CA PRO A 7 19.32 6.95 8.86
C PRO A 7 18.63 6.20 7.71
N GLU A 8 17.75 5.22 7.99
CA GLU A 8 16.98 4.48 6.96
C GLU A 8 16.27 5.42 5.95
N GLU A 9 16.01 6.66 6.36
CA GLU A 9 15.42 7.72 5.58
C GLU A 9 16.29 8.19 4.40
N GLU A 10 17.62 8.05 4.45
CA GLU A 10 18.52 8.48 3.37
C GLU A 10 18.35 7.65 2.09
N PHE A 11 17.99 6.37 2.23
CA PHE A 11 17.71 5.47 1.11
C PHE A 11 16.21 5.33 0.82
N THR A 12 15.40 6.26 1.35
CA THR A 12 13.95 6.24 1.17
C THR A 12 13.50 7.37 0.25
N GLU A 13 12.81 7.00 -0.84
CA GLU A 13 12.17 7.96 -1.74
C GLU A 13 10.67 8.01 -1.53
N PHE A 14 10.10 9.21 -1.69
CA PHE A 14 8.66 9.43 -1.65
C PHE A 14 8.22 10.21 -2.89
N LEU A 15 7.20 9.70 -3.59
CA LEU A 15 6.62 10.36 -4.76
C LEU A 15 5.09 10.43 -4.63
N PRO A 16 4.47 11.62 -4.57
CA PRO A 16 3.02 11.73 -4.63
C PRO A 16 2.53 11.25 -6.00
N CYS A 17 1.52 10.37 -6.03
CA CYS A 17 0.96 9.85 -7.28
C CYS A 17 -0.29 10.62 -7.66
N PHE A 18 -1.32 10.58 -6.82
CA PHE A 18 -2.59 11.26 -7.06
C PHE A 18 -3.41 11.41 -5.78
N LYS A 19 -4.38 12.31 -5.82
CA LYS A 19 -5.41 12.48 -4.80
C LYS A 19 -6.68 11.79 -5.28
N LEU A 20 -7.35 11.02 -4.42
CA LEU A 20 -8.65 10.46 -4.78
C LEU A 20 -9.72 11.57 -4.73
N PRO A 21 -10.64 11.62 -5.71
CA PRO A 21 -11.69 12.64 -5.77
C PRO A 21 -12.70 12.46 -4.62
N GLN A 22 -12.87 11.23 -4.15
CA GLN A 22 -13.78 10.83 -3.09
C GLN A 22 -13.07 10.87 -1.73
N GLY A 23 -12.67 12.07 -1.33
CA GLY A 23 -12.63 12.38 0.10
C GLY A 23 -14.02 12.90 0.42
N THR A 24 -14.67 12.39 1.47
CA THR A 24 -15.78 13.17 2.04
C THR A 24 -15.25 14.58 2.28
N ALA A 25 -16.13 15.58 2.27
CA ALA A 25 -15.69 16.97 2.49
C ALA A 25 -14.87 17.16 3.78
N GLU A 26 -14.73 16.13 4.63
CA GLU A 26 -14.09 16.04 5.93
C GLU A 26 -12.61 15.63 5.95
N TYR A 27 -12.08 14.95 4.92
CA TYR A 27 -10.68 14.49 4.90
C TYR A 27 -10.02 14.51 3.52
N ILE A 28 -8.68 14.42 3.51
CA ILE A 28 -7.84 14.37 2.32
C ILE A 28 -7.35 12.94 2.13
N THR A 29 -7.49 12.40 0.92
CA THR A 29 -7.02 11.06 0.57
C THR A 29 -5.99 11.13 -0.54
N VAL A 30 -4.78 10.63 -0.29
CA VAL A 30 -3.69 10.62 -1.26
C VAL A 30 -3.11 9.22 -1.41
N VAL A 31 -2.72 8.91 -2.64
CA VAL A 31 -1.85 7.77 -2.94
C VAL A 31 -0.47 8.31 -3.26
N TYR A 32 0.54 7.75 -2.61
CA TYR A 32 1.94 8.04 -2.90
C TYR A 32 2.75 6.75 -2.92
N TRP A 33 3.85 6.80 -3.65
CA TRP A 33 4.82 5.74 -3.72
C TRP A 33 5.94 5.97 -2.71
N LYS A 34 6.33 4.92 -2.00
CA LYS A 34 7.50 4.87 -1.13
C LYS A 34 8.43 3.77 -1.63
N ALA A 35 9.68 4.11 -1.91
CA ALA A 35 10.73 3.14 -2.17
C ALA A 35 11.75 3.14 -1.05
N SER A 36 12.16 1.94 -0.64
CA SER A 36 13.27 1.68 0.25
C SER A 36 13.96 0.38 -0.18
N LEU A 37 15.01 -0.05 0.51
CA LEU A 37 15.71 -1.28 0.18
C LEU A 37 14.74 -2.47 0.12
N MET A 38 14.69 -3.12 -1.05
CA MET A 38 13.85 -4.30 -1.34
C MET A 38 12.34 -4.11 -1.11
N ARG A 39 11.85 -2.86 -1.07
CA ARG A 39 10.44 -2.56 -0.78
C ARG A 39 9.97 -1.32 -1.54
N TYR A 40 8.94 -1.51 -2.35
CA TYR A 40 8.40 -0.50 -3.26
C TYR A 40 6.89 -0.50 -3.16
N ASP A 41 6.33 0.39 -2.34
CA ASP A 41 4.94 0.37 -1.93
C ASP A 41 4.18 1.58 -2.47
N PHE A 42 3.00 1.34 -3.05
CA PHE A 42 1.97 2.35 -3.23
C PHE A 42 1.07 2.35 -2.00
N ILE A 43 0.91 3.52 -1.43
CA ILE A 43 0.33 3.69 -0.11
C ILE A 43 -0.82 4.67 -0.18
N LEU A 44 -2.00 4.17 0.15
CA LEU A 44 -3.19 4.97 0.38
C LEU A 44 -3.08 5.59 1.78
N SER A 45 -3.27 6.89 1.89
CA SER A 45 -3.24 7.58 3.17
C SER A 45 -4.30 8.67 3.25
N THR A 46 -4.89 8.78 4.43
CA THR A 46 -5.90 9.76 4.76
C THR A 46 -5.37 10.73 5.81
N TYR A 47 -5.78 11.98 5.68
CA TYR A 47 -5.37 13.08 6.55
C TYR A 47 -6.58 13.97 6.85
N THR A 48 -6.60 14.61 8.01
CA THR A 48 -7.53 15.71 8.27
C THR A 48 -7.30 16.84 7.26
N LYS A 49 -8.24 17.80 7.16
CA LYS A 49 -8.07 19.00 6.31
C LYS A 49 -6.81 19.80 6.61
N ASN A 50 -6.30 19.70 7.84
CA ASN A 50 -5.10 20.40 8.29
C ASN A 50 -3.81 19.58 8.07
N GLY A 51 -3.90 18.43 7.40
CA GLY A 51 -2.74 17.57 7.09
C GLY A 51 -2.30 16.64 8.23
N ILE A 52 -3.10 16.51 9.29
CA ILE A 52 -2.81 15.54 10.37
C ILE A 52 -3.14 14.11 9.87
N PRO A 53 -2.22 13.13 9.94
CA PRO A 53 -2.48 11.76 9.51
C PRO A 53 -3.65 11.11 10.25
N ILE A 54 -4.48 10.33 9.54
CA ILE A 54 -5.59 9.55 10.10
C ILE A 54 -5.30 8.05 9.93
N SER A 55 -5.16 7.58 8.69
CA SER A 55 -4.97 6.15 8.38
C SER A 55 -4.05 5.97 7.18
N ARG A 56 -3.42 4.79 7.07
CA ARG A 56 -2.47 4.43 6.02
C ARG A 56 -2.54 2.94 5.73
N GLN A 57 -2.58 2.58 4.45
CA GLN A 57 -2.59 1.20 4.01
C GLN A 57 -1.73 1.02 2.75
N VAL A 58 -0.87 -0.01 2.75
CA VAL A 58 -0.18 -0.44 1.52
C VAL A 58 -1.20 -1.18 0.65
N ILE A 59 -1.45 -0.63 -0.53
CA ILE A 59 -2.47 -1.16 -1.45
C ILE A 59 -1.85 -1.89 -2.65
N ALA A 60 -0.66 -1.46 -3.10
CA ALA A 60 0.05 -2.15 -4.18
C ALA A 60 1.55 -2.05 -3.93
N GLY A 61 2.34 -2.85 -4.64
CA GLY A 61 3.79 -2.80 -4.51
C GLY A 61 4.48 -4.12 -4.73
N THR A 62 5.80 -4.10 -4.54
CA THR A 62 6.64 -5.29 -4.49
C THR A 62 7.56 -5.19 -3.29
N SER A 63 7.68 -6.27 -2.53
CA SER A 63 8.62 -6.37 -1.42
C SER A 63 9.30 -7.73 -1.43
N SER A 64 10.51 -7.80 -0.89
CA SER A 64 11.22 -9.06 -0.73
C SER A 64 12.01 -9.09 0.58
N ASP A 65 12.08 -10.27 1.18
CA ASP A 65 12.94 -10.59 2.34
C ASP A 65 14.20 -11.38 1.95
N GLY A 66 14.49 -11.49 0.64
CA GLY A 66 15.61 -12.27 0.11
C GLY A 66 15.33 -13.77 -0.06
N LYS A 67 14.11 -14.23 0.24
CA LYS A 67 13.63 -15.59 -0.03
C LYS A 67 12.30 -15.60 -0.78
N ILE A 68 11.43 -14.68 -0.40
CA ILE A 68 10.08 -14.50 -0.92
C ILE A 68 10.00 -13.13 -1.57
N ILE A 69 9.30 -13.05 -2.68
CA ILE A 69 8.87 -11.82 -3.33
C ILE A 69 7.36 -11.75 -3.19
N THR A 70 6.88 -10.76 -2.43
CA THR A 70 5.46 -10.43 -2.32
C THR A 70 5.12 -9.36 -3.33
N LYS A 71 4.13 -9.61 -4.18
CA LYS A 71 3.58 -8.63 -5.13
C LYS A 71 2.14 -8.32 -4.75
N LYS A 72 1.77 -7.04 -4.80
CA LYS A 72 0.41 -6.55 -4.59
C LYS A 72 -0.01 -5.67 -5.75
N VAL A 73 -1.19 -5.91 -6.27
CA VAL A 73 -1.82 -5.09 -7.31
C VAL A 73 -3.18 -4.65 -6.80
N ALA A 74 -3.51 -3.38 -6.97
CA ALA A 74 -4.78 -2.80 -6.53
C ALA A 74 -5.59 -2.25 -7.69
N THR A 75 -6.91 -2.40 -7.58
CA THR A 75 -7.90 -1.61 -8.31
C THR A 75 -8.59 -0.69 -7.32
N ILE A 76 -8.86 0.55 -7.71
CA ILE A 76 -9.64 1.51 -6.92
C ILE A 76 -10.89 1.83 -7.74
N ASP A 77 -12.06 1.53 -7.19
CA ASP A 77 -13.33 1.75 -7.87
C ASP A 77 -13.87 3.17 -7.65
N PRO A 78 -14.80 3.65 -8.50
CA PRO A 78 -15.36 4.99 -8.40
C PRO A 78 -16.17 5.27 -7.13
N ASP A 79 -16.50 4.24 -6.35
CA ASP A 79 -17.17 4.33 -5.05
C ASP A 79 -16.19 4.40 -3.86
N GLY A 80 -14.88 4.27 -4.14
CA GLY A 80 -13.82 4.36 -3.14
C GLY A 80 -13.47 3.02 -2.50
N SER A 81 -14.06 1.91 -2.95
CA SER A 81 -13.59 0.58 -2.59
C SER A 81 -12.24 0.27 -3.27
N ILE A 82 -11.38 -0.47 -2.56
CA ILE A 82 -10.05 -0.85 -3.04
C ILE A 82 -9.91 -2.36 -2.92
N THR A 83 -9.81 -3.05 -4.05
CA THR A 83 -9.50 -4.48 -4.10
C THR A 83 -8.02 -4.68 -4.35
N VAL A 84 -7.37 -5.47 -3.51
CA VAL A 84 -5.95 -5.79 -3.57
C VAL A 84 -5.79 -7.29 -3.76
N ILE A 85 -5.10 -7.68 -4.82
CA ILE A 85 -4.64 -9.05 -5.02
C ILE A 85 -3.16 -9.10 -4.64
N ALA A 86 -2.84 -9.94 -3.66
CA ALA A 86 -1.49 -10.20 -3.21
C ALA A 86 -1.06 -11.61 -3.60
N SER A 87 0.21 -11.81 -3.98
CA SER A 87 0.79 -13.13 -4.13
C SER A 87 2.21 -13.18 -3.58
N ASP A 88 2.59 -14.34 -3.08
CA ASP A 88 3.95 -14.64 -2.64
C ASP A 88 4.60 -15.62 -3.61
N LEU A 89 5.83 -15.32 -4.01
CA LEU A 89 6.64 -16.16 -4.90
C LEU A 89 7.99 -16.44 -4.24
N ALA A 90 8.35 -17.71 -4.10
CA ALA A 90 9.71 -18.08 -3.70
C ALA A 90 10.69 -17.77 -4.84
N ILE A 91 11.90 -17.31 -4.53
CA ILE A 91 12.89 -16.87 -5.54
C ILE A 91 13.27 -17.97 -6.54
N ASP A 92 13.13 -19.25 -6.16
CA ASP A 92 13.40 -20.41 -7.01
C ASP A 92 12.20 -20.83 -7.88
N GLN A 93 11.01 -20.31 -7.62
CA GLN A 93 9.83 -20.52 -8.47
C GLN A 93 9.73 -19.43 -9.53
N LEU A 94 9.97 -19.81 -10.79
CA LEU A 94 9.83 -18.91 -11.96
C LEU A 94 8.38 -18.78 -12.47
N SER A 95 7.46 -19.62 -11.99
CA SER A 95 6.07 -19.67 -12.43
C SER A 95 5.13 -19.07 -11.40
N PHE A 96 4.27 -18.15 -11.83
CA PHE A 96 3.16 -17.64 -11.04
C PHE A 96 2.12 -18.74 -10.76
N ASP A 97 1.69 -18.84 -9.50
CA ASP A 97 0.64 -19.77 -9.07
C ASP A 97 -0.60 -18.96 -8.60
N PRO A 98 -1.68 -18.92 -9.41
CA PRO A 98 -2.91 -18.24 -9.03
C PRO A 98 -3.54 -18.80 -7.74
N ALA A 99 -3.28 -20.07 -7.38
CA ALA A 99 -3.82 -20.66 -6.16
C ALA A 99 -3.20 -20.07 -4.88
N LYS A 100 -2.06 -19.37 -4.98
CA LYS A 100 -1.39 -18.71 -3.86
C LYS A 100 -1.68 -17.21 -3.78
N THR A 101 -2.73 -16.75 -4.45
CA THR A 101 -3.15 -15.34 -4.33
C THR A 101 -4.11 -15.15 -3.17
N LYS A 102 -3.96 -14.05 -2.44
CA LYS A 102 -4.93 -13.56 -1.46
C LYS A 102 -5.60 -12.31 -1.99
N GLU A 103 -6.92 -12.28 -1.96
CA GLU A 103 -7.71 -11.08 -2.20
C GLU A 103 -7.99 -10.38 -0.86
N LEU A 104 -7.86 -9.05 -0.85
CA LEU A 104 -8.12 -8.18 0.30
C LEU A 104 -8.91 -6.98 -0.21
N THR A 105 -10.04 -6.69 0.43
CA THR A 105 -10.85 -5.53 0.07
C THR A 105 -10.79 -4.52 1.20
N TYR A 106 -10.58 -3.26 0.83
CA TYR A 106 -10.59 -2.12 1.75
C TYR A 106 -11.69 -1.15 1.38
N GLU A 107 -12.23 -0.49 2.40
CA GLU A 107 -13.21 0.58 2.27
C GLU A 107 -12.72 1.84 2.98
N LEU A 108 -12.91 2.99 2.33
CA LEU A 108 -12.69 4.30 2.91
C LEU A 108 -13.95 4.75 3.68
N LEU A 109 -13.86 4.74 5.01
CA LEU A 109 -14.98 5.15 5.86
C LEU A 109 -15.18 6.68 5.83
N PRO A 110 -16.40 7.19 6.14
CA PRO A 110 -16.69 8.62 6.13
C PRO A 110 -15.84 9.47 7.09
N ASN A 111 -15.27 8.84 8.13
CA ASN A 111 -14.38 9.45 9.12
C ASN A 111 -12.89 9.43 8.71
N GLY A 112 -12.57 8.92 7.53
CA GLY A 112 -11.21 8.82 7.00
C GLY A 112 -10.43 7.60 7.45
N TYR A 113 -11.00 6.68 8.23
CA TYR A 113 -10.34 5.40 8.52
C TYR A 113 -10.46 4.44 7.33
N ILE A 114 -9.40 3.67 7.09
CA ILE A 114 -9.41 2.58 6.11
C ILE A 114 -9.78 1.30 6.87
N SER A 115 -10.86 0.64 6.48
CA SER A 115 -11.28 -0.64 7.05
C SER A 115 -11.00 -1.77 6.08
N THR A 116 -10.54 -2.91 6.58
CA THR A 116 -10.56 -4.16 5.82
C THR A 116 -11.97 -4.74 5.88
N LEU A 117 -12.49 -5.18 4.75
CA LEU A 117 -13.68 -6.00 4.65
C LEU A 117 -13.18 -7.45 4.64
N ASP A 118 -12.91 -8.01 5.82
CA ASP A 118 -12.53 -9.42 5.92
C ASP A 118 -13.75 -10.29 5.54
N GLU A 119 -13.57 -11.18 4.56
CA GLU A 119 -14.35 -12.41 4.51
C GLU A 119 -13.93 -13.24 5.73
N ASN A 120 -14.87 -13.45 6.66
CA ASN A 120 -14.68 -14.36 7.77
C ASN A 120 -14.14 -15.71 7.23
N GLU A 121 -13.02 -16.18 7.78
CA GLU A 121 -12.63 -17.60 7.72
C GLU A 121 -13.73 -18.50 8.31
#